data_AF-A0A960SW59-F1
#
_entry.id   AF-A0A960SW59-F1
#
_cell.length_a   1.000
_cell.length_b   1.000
_cell.length_c   1.000
_cell.angle_alpha   90.00
_cell.angle_beta   90.00
_cell.angle_gamma   90.00
#
_symmetry.space_group_name_H-M   'P 1'
#
loop_
_entity.id
_entity.type
_entity.pdbx_description
1 polymer ?
#
loop_
_entity_poly.entity_id
_entity_poly.type
_entity_poly.pdbx_seq_one_letter_code
_entity_poly.pdbx_strand_id
1 'polypeptide(L)' 'MIAPKHTQLRPLKMSELSEYGRMAVRAARRAARKLRAEHRRLGLPIIVWENGKVVEKQP' A
#
# COMPACT_ATOMS: atom_id res chain seq x y z
N MET A 1 -18.79 -16.02 23.41
CA MET A 1 -18.10 -15.77 22.12
C MET A 1 -16.62 -15.57 22.40
N ILE A 2 -15.74 -16.36 21.80
CA ILE A 2 -14.29 -16.18 21.92
C ILE A 2 -13.88 -15.12 20.92
N ALA A 3 -13.33 -14.00 21.39
CA ALA A 3 -12.82 -12.96 20.50
C ALA A 3 -11.62 -13.51 19.69
N PRO A 4 -11.58 -13.36 18.36
CA PRO A 4 -10.44 -13.80 17.57
C PRO A 4 -9.18 -13.05 17.99
N LYS A 5 -8.13 -13.80 18.36
CA LYS A 5 -6.82 -13.21 18.62
C LYS A 5 -6.16 -12.89 17.27
N HIS A 6 -6.17 -11.62 16.89
CA HIS A 6 -5.45 -11.14 15.72
C HIS A 6 -3.97 -10.98 16.05
N THR A 7 -3.15 -11.95 15.66
CA THR A 7 -1.68 -11.81 15.73
C THR A 7 -1.23 -10.90 14.58
N GLN A 8 -0.46 -9.86 14.89
CA GLN A 8 0.10 -8.99 13.84
C GLN A 8 1.08 -9.80 12.98
N LEU A 9 0.83 -9.82 11.67
CA LEU A 9 1.73 -10.48 10.72
C LEU A 9 3.03 -9.68 10.58
N ARG A 10 4.16 -10.37 10.59
CA ARG A 10 5.45 -9.73 10.31
C ARG A 10 5.48 -9.25 8.85
N PRO A 11 5.99 -8.04 8.57
CA PRO A 11 6.23 -7.63 7.19
C PRO A 11 7.26 -8.54 6.51
N LEU A 12 6.94 -9.00 5.29
CA LEU A 12 7.84 -9.79 4.45
C LEU A 12 8.85 -8.89 3.73
N LYS A 13 10.11 -9.31 3.70
CA LYS A 13 11.15 -8.67 2.90
C LYS A 13 10.98 -9.05 1.43
N MET A 14 11.48 -8.19 0.52
CA MET A 14 11.42 -8.46 -0.93
C MET A 14 12.13 -9.76 -1.34
N SER A 15 13.19 -10.16 -0.63
CA SER A 15 13.92 -11.40 -0.87
C SER A 15 13.13 -12.65 -0.49
N GLU A 16 12.18 -12.52 0.43
CA GLU A 16 11.34 -13.63 0.93
C GLU A 16 10.12 -13.86 0.04
N LEU A 17 9.80 -12.93 -0.86
CA LEU A 17 8.69 -13.07 -1.79
C LEU A 17 9.03 -14.03 -2.92
N SER A 18 8.04 -14.79 -3.39
CA SER A 18 8.12 -15.53 -4.65
C SER A 18 8.38 -14.58 -5.83
N GLU A 19 8.75 -15.13 -6.99
CA GLU A 19 8.94 -14.32 -8.20
C GLU A 19 7.69 -13.51 -8.57
N TYR A 20 6.52 -14.15 -8.56
CA TYR A 20 5.24 -13.50 -8.79
C TYR A 20 4.95 -12.42 -7.75
N GLY A 21 5.26 -12.68 -6.47
CA GLY A 21 5.12 -11.69 -5.40
C GLY A 21 5.99 -10.45 -5.65
N ARG A 22 7.26 -10.64 -6.05
CA ARG A 22 8.16 -9.54 -6.41
C ARG A 22 7.64 -8.76 -7.62
N MET A 23 7.11 -9.46 -8.63
CA MET A 23 6.53 -8.84 -9.81
C MET A 23 5.30 -8.00 -9.46
N ALA A 24 4.37 -8.54 -8.67
CA ALA A 24 3.18 -7.83 -8.20
C ALA A 24 3.55 -6.57 -7.41
N VAL A 25 4.52 -6.64 -6.50
CA VAL A 25 4.99 -5.47 -5.75
C VAL A 25 5.58 -4.40 -6.67
N ARG A 26 6.36 -4.80 -7.69
CA ARG A 26 6.89 -3.85 -8.69
C ARG A 26 5.77 -3.18 -9.49
N ALA A 27 4.77 -3.93 -9.92
CA ALA A 27 3.62 -3.41 -10.64
C ALA A 27 2.82 -2.43 -9.78
N ALA A 28 2.51 -2.80 -8.54
CA ALA A 28 1.83 -1.94 -7.57
C ALA A 28 2.61 -0.64 -7.31
N ARG A 29 3.92 -0.72 -7.10
CA ARG A 29 4.77 0.47 -6.94
C ARG A 29 4.75 1.39 -8.17
N ARG A 30 4.73 0.82 -9.38
CA ARG A 30 4.64 1.59 -10.63
C ARG A 30 3.28 2.29 -10.75
N ALA A 31 2.18 1.58 -10.48
CA ALA A 31 0.85 2.14 -10.47
C ALA A 31 0.72 3.29 -9.46
N ALA A 32 1.20 3.07 -8.23
CA ALA A 32 1.21 4.10 -7.19
C ALA A 32 2.01 5.35 -7.60
N ARG A 33 3.16 5.20 -8.26
CA ARG A 33 3.93 6.36 -8.75
C ARG A 33 3.17 7.15 -9.81
N LYS A 34 2.52 6.47 -10.77
CA LYS A 34 1.71 7.13 -11.80
C LYS A 34 0.53 7.88 -11.19
N LEU A 35 -0.17 7.24 -10.24
CA LEU A 35 -1.27 7.86 -9.50
C LEU A 35 -0.81 9.13 -8.78
N ARG A 36 0.30 9.07 -8.03
CA ARG A 36 0.85 10.24 -7.33
C ARG A 36 1.19 11.37 -8.28
N ALA A 37 1.84 11.06 -9.40
CA ALA A 37 2.22 12.08 -10.39
C ALA A 37 1.00 12.77 -10.98
N GLU A 38 -0.04 12.01 -11.32
CA GLU A 38 -1.28 12.56 -11.89
C GLU A 38 -2.07 13.38 -10.88
N HIS A 39 -2.21 12.88 -9.64
CA HIS A 39 -2.86 13.62 -8.57
C HIS A 39 -2.13 14.92 -8.25
N ARG A 40 -0.79 14.90 -8.21
CA ARG A 40 0.01 16.12 -8.07
C ARG A 40 -0.24 17.11 -9.20
N ARG A 41 -0.27 16.63 -10.45
CA ARG A 41 -0.55 17.46 -11.63
C ARG A 41 -1.91 18.14 -11.56
N LEU A 42 -2.91 17.45 -11.01
CA LEU A 42 -4.29 17.92 -10.89
C LEU A 42 -4.58 18.64 -9.56
N GLY A 43 -3.62 18.73 -8.64
CA GLY A 43 -3.83 19.28 -7.30
C GLY A 43 -4.79 18.46 -6.44
N LEU A 44 -4.93 17.16 -6.71
CA LEU A 44 -5.86 16.27 -6.02
C LEU A 44 -5.19 15.56 -4.84
N PRO A 45 -5.90 15.36 -3.70
CA PRO A 45 -5.40 14.58 -2.58
C PRO A 45 -5.32 13.09 -2.94
N ILE A 46 -4.55 12.35 -2.14
CA ILE A 46 -4.39 10.89 -2.26
C ILE A 46 -4.96 10.24 -1.01
N ILE A 47 -5.90 9.32 -1.21
CA ILE A 47 -6.50 8.53 -0.15
C ILE A 47 -5.58 7.34 0.15
N VAL A 48 -5.17 7.20 1.40
CA VAL A 48 -4.32 6.10 1.88
C VAL A 48 -4.94 5.41 3.08
N TRP A 49 -4.65 4.13 3.22
CA TRP A 49 -4.93 3.38 4.44
C TRP A 49 -3.70 3.45 5.35
N GLU A 50 -3.85 4.00 6.55
CA GLU A 50 -2.76 4.16 7.52
C GLU A 50 -3.29 3.87 8.92
N ASN A 51 -2.62 2.97 9.66
CA ASN A 51 -2.96 2.62 11.04
C ASN A 51 -4.44 2.28 11.28
N GLY A 52 -5.06 1.56 10.33
CA GLY A 52 -6.46 1.12 10.43
C GLY A 52 -7.48 2.20 10.07
N LYS A 53 -7.05 3.32 9.50
CA LYS A 53 -7.94 4.42 9.10
C LYS A 53 -7.68 4.83 7.65
N VAL A 54 -8.73 5.33 7.01
CA VAL A 54 -8.64 6.02 5.72
C VAL A 54 -8.21 7.46 6.00
N VAL A 55 -7.12 7.90 5.38
CA VAL A 55 -6.53 9.23 5.56
C VAL A 55 -6.29 9.86 4.19
N GLU A 56 -6.59 11.14 4.07
CA GLU A 56 -6.25 11.93 2.89
C GLU A 56 -4.88 12.61 3.07
N LYS A 57 -4.00 12.45 2.08
CA LYS A 57 -2.67 13.08 2.04
C LYS A 57 -2.58 14.00 0.84
N GLN A 58 -2.12 15.23 1.05
CA GLN A 58 -1.83 16.14 -0.05
C GLN A 58 -0.58 15.65 -0.83
N PRO A 59 -0.55 15.82 -2.17
CA PRO A 59 0.46 15.22 -3.05
C PRO A 59 1.86 15.86 -3.01
#